data_AF-D2PTE5-F1
#
_entry.id   AF-D2PTE5-F1
#
_cell.length_a   1.000
_cell.length_b   1.000
_cell.length_c   1.000
_cell.angle_alpha   90.00
_cell.angle_beta   90.00
_cell.angle_gamma   90.00
#
_symmetry.space_group_name_H-M   'P 1'
#
loop_
_entity.id
_entity.type
_entity.pdbx_description
1 polymer ?
#
loop_
_entity_poly.entity_id
_entity_poly.type
_entity_poly.pdbx_seq_one_letter_code
_entity_poly.pdbx_strand_id
1 'polypeptide(L)'
;MRRRSNRIQLLTTGVAAAAVAGVAIAATAFTGGTGGTAAADTQVAAAGSAAAVAAAPSKKESKATKYTFQNKRPAVGTLAPGQQVKLGHHLSFTTRGTRWAVISRVPGEPQYEPFGWRRTVGNTNLGDGRALGLQSVGPVHSSVFRNERVSTVVYTLGGKAWYAKVYRLAGIPGWVQSSVVMSGAKQPRPDAKGPGVSVFAYDAGGRLLGRFGNAVGDPLNG
;
A
#
# COMPACT_ATOMS: atom_id res chain seq x y z
N MET A 1 34.96 -38.37 -37.60
CA MET A 1 33.67 -39.02 -37.27
C MET A 1 33.81 -39.80 -35.96
N ARG A 2 33.12 -39.38 -34.89
CA ARG A 2 32.69 -40.23 -33.77
C ARG A 2 31.52 -39.52 -33.07
N ARG A 3 30.30 -40.00 -33.36
CA ARG A 3 29.05 -39.57 -32.74
C ARG A 3 29.04 -40.06 -31.28
N ARG A 4 28.71 -39.19 -30.33
CA ARG A 4 28.20 -39.58 -29.02
C ARG A 4 26.94 -38.78 -28.71
N SER A 5 25.82 -39.41 -29.00
CA SER A 5 24.50 -39.06 -28.47
C SER A 5 24.51 -39.28 -26.96
N ASN A 6 24.17 -38.27 -26.16
CA ASN A 6 23.80 -38.49 -24.77
C ASN A 6 22.36 -38.05 -24.54
N ARG A 7 21.61 -39.00 -23.98
CA ARG A 7 20.16 -39.08 -23.89
C ARG A 7 19.62 -38.11 -22.84
N ILE A 8 18.46 -37.56 -23.19
CA ILE A 8 17.51 -36.91 -22.30
C ILE A 8 16.96 -37.96 -21.32
N GLN A 9 16.96 -37.66 -20.02
CA GLN A 9 16.13 -38.34 -19.02
C GLN A 9 15.21 -37.30 -18.37
N LEU A 10 13.94 -37.31 -18.79
CA LEU A 10 12.83 -36.78 -18.01
C LEU A 10 12.56 -37.77 -16.86
N LEU A 11 12.48 -37.26 -15.63
CA LEU A 11 11.86 -37.97 -14.51
C LEU A 11 10.60 -37.23 -14.08
N THR A 12 9.52 -37.99 -14.17
CA THR A 12 8.13 -37.71 -13.83
C THR A 12 7.87 -37.82 -12.33
N THR A 13 6.91 -36.99 -11.88
CA THR A 13 5.90 -37.22 -10.82
C THR A 13 6.34 -37.55 -9.39
N GLY A 14 5.93 -36.67 -8.46
CA GLY A 14 5.75 -36.99 -7.05
C GLY A 14 4.66 -36.08 -6.46
N VAL A 15 3.42 -36.55 -6.50
CA VAL A 15 2.27 -35.96 -5.79
C VAL A 15 2.32 -36.46 -4.35
N ALA A 16 2.30 -35.56 -3.36
CA ALA A 16 2.05 -35.92 -1.96
C ALA A 16 1.04 -34.94 -1.35
N ALA A 17 0.01 -35.51 -0.76
CA ALA A 17 -1.20 -34.86 -0.27
C ALA A 17 -1.08 -34.43 1.21
N ALA A 18 -1.80 -33.33 1.49
CA ALA A 18 -2.57 -32.97 2.69
C ALA A 18 -2.02 -33.20 4.12
N ALA A 19 -1.99 -32.11 4.90
CA ALA A 19 -2.63 -32.05 6.21
C ALA A 19 -3.05 -30.60 6.52
N VAL A 20 -4.35 -30.35 6.59
CA VAL A 20 -4.93 -29.07 7.04
C VAL A 20 -5.20 -29.21 8.53
N ALA A 21 -4.37 -28.57 9.36
CA ALA A 21 -4.65 -28.41 10.78
C ALA A 21 -5.53 -27.17 10.99
N GLY A 22 -6.75 -27.39 11.47
CA GLY A 22 -7.69 -26.33 11.83
C GLY A 22 -7.19 -25.52 13.03
N VAL A 23 -7.25 -24.20 12.92
CA VAL A 23 -7.03 -23.30 14.05
C VAL A 23 -8.37 -22.67 14.41
N ALA A 24 -8.81 -22.96 15.64
CA ALA A 24 -9.97 -22.36 16.28
C ALA A 24 -9.73 -20.86 16.49
N ILE A 25 -10.69 -20.04 16.08
CA ILE A 25 -10.70 -18.60 16.34
C ILE A 25 -11.35 -18.39 17.71
N ALA A 26 -10.57 -17.97 18.69
CA ALA A 26 -11.10 -17.44 19.94
C ALA A 26 -11.62 -16.01 19.68
N ALA A 27 -12.93 -15.82 19.78
CA ALA A 27 -13.56 -14.51 19.79
C ALA A 27 -13.49 -13.94 21.21
N THR A 28 -12.67 -12.92 21.44
CA THR A 28 -12.77 -12.09 22.65
C THR A 28 -13.66 -10.90 22.35
N ALA A 29 -14.86 -10.93 22.93
CA ALA A 29 -15.77 -9.80 22.99
C ALA A 29 -15.17 -8.67 23.84
N PHE A 30 -15.08 -7.47 23.28
CA PHE A 30 -14.87 -6.25 24.07
C PHE A 30 -16.23 -5.82 24.64
N THR A 31 -16.45 -6.11 25.91
CA THR A 31 -17.52 -5.52 26.71
C THR A 31 -17.22 -4.04 26.96
N GLY A 32 -18.17 -3.19 26.57
CA GLY A 32 -18.12 -1.76 26.82
C GLY A 32 -18.19 -1.45 28.32
N GLY A 33 -17.32 -0.53 28.76
CA GLY A 33 -17.40 0.09 30.08
C GLY A 33 -18.37 1.26 30.03
N THR A 34 -19.55 1.05 30.61
CA THR A 34 -20.47 2.11 31.05
C THR A 34 -19.82 2.96 32.13
N GLY A 35 -20.07 4.27 32.07
CA GLY A 35 -19.59 5.22 33.04
C GLY A 35 -20.26 5.14 34.41
N GLY A 36 -19.78 6.01 35.30
CA GLY A 36 -20.38 6.30 36.59
C GLY A 36 -19.38 6.19 37.73
N THR A 37 -18.82 7.33 38.14
CA THR A 37 -18.57 7.64 39.55
C THR A 37 -18.39 9.15 39.69
N ALA A 38 -19.22 9.70 40.57
CA ALA A 38 -19.32 11.11 40.88
C ALA A 38 -18.32 11.50 41.98
N ALA A 39 -17.98 12.79 41.95
CA ALA A 39 -17.67 13.69 43.05
C ALA A 39 -16.63 13.26 44.12
N ALA A 40 -15.51 14.00 44.13
CA ALA A 40 -14.95 14.52 45.37
C ALA A 40 -14.30 15.88 45.12
N ASP A 41 -14.68 16.84 45.96
CA ASP A 41 -14.19 18.21 46.13
C ASP A 41 -12.67 18.29 46.29
N THR A 42 -12.07 19.38 45.77
CA THR A 42 -11.03 20.18 46.46
C THR A 42 -10.77 21.46 45.65
N GLN A 43 -11.22 22.60 46.18
CA GLN A 43 -10.72 23.93 45.80
C GLN A 43 -9.29 24.13 46.34
N VAL A 44 -8.37 24.59 45.48
CA VAL A 44 -7.33 25.56 45.86
C VAL A 44 -7.07 26.49 44.67
N ALA A 45 -7.17 27.79 44.91
CA ALA A 45 -6.87 28.86 43.97
C ALA A 45 -5.36 29.02 43.73
N ALA A 46 -4.93 29.33 42.50
CA ALA A 46 -3.83 30.26 42.24
C ALA A 46 -3.60 30.52 40.74
N ALA A 47 -3.42 31.81 40.45
CA ALA A 47 -2.50 32.38 39.45
C ALA A 47 -2.78 32.17 37.96
N GLY A 48 -2.87 33.30 37.26
CA GLY A 48 -3.16 33.41 35.84
C GLY A 48 -2.13 32.79 34.92
N SER A 49 -2.61 32.35 33.76
CA SER A 49 -1.90 32.42 32.50
C SER A 49 -2.93 32.45 31.39
N ALA A 50 -2.88 33.51 30.58
CA ALA A 50 -3.67 33.65 29.38
C ALA A 50 -3.36 32.47 28.45
N ALA A 51 -4.30 31.53 28.32
CA ALA A 51 -4.21 30.45 27.37
C ALA A 51 -4.34 31.05 25.96
N ALA A 52 -3.21 31.06 25.25
CA ALA A 52 -3.17 31.38 23.83
C ALA A 52 -4.17 30.49 23.09
N VAL A 53 -5.15 31.13 22.43
CA VAL A 53 -6.11 30.48 21.55
C VAL A 53 -5.31 29.84 20.41
N ALA A 54 -5.22 28.51 20.41
CA ALA A 54 -4.61 27.75 19.34
C ALA A 54 -5.39 28.04 18.04
N ALA A 55 -4.76 28.78 17.14
CA ALA A 55 -5.30 29.09 15.82
C ALA A 55 -5.62 27.77 15.10
N ALA A 56 -6.89 27.60 14.75
CA ALA A 56 -7.34 26.51 13.89
C ALA A 56 -6.50 26.52 12.59
N PRO A 57 -6.02 25.37 12.10
CA PRO A 57 -5.26 25.34 10.85
C PRO A 57 -6.17 25.84 9.72
N SER A 58 -5.78 26.96 9.14
CA SER A 58 -6.44 27.54 7.99
C SER A 58 -6.44 26.52 6.86
N LYS A 59 -7.64 26.02 6.51
CA LYS A 59 -7.88 25.25 5.30
C LYS A 59 -7.48 26.12 4.13
N LYS A 60 -6.26 25.96 3.61
CA LYS A 60 -5.91 26.46 2.29
C LYS A 60 -6.93 25.88 1.32
N GLU A 61 -7.63 26.75 0.61
CA GLU A 61 -8.46 26.33 -0.52
C GLU A 61 -7.58 25.56 -1.50
N SER A 62 -7.98 24.31 -1.77
CA SER A 62 -7.33 23.48 -2.77
C SER A 62 -7.51 24.15 -4.13
N LYS A 63 -6.42 24.47 -4.81
CA LYS A 63 -6.48 24.89 -6.22
C LYS A 63 -7.22 23.84 -7.03
N ALA A 64 -8.08 24.27 -7.94
CA ALA A 64 -8.83 23.37 -8.81
C ALA A 64 -7.84 22.53 -9.63
N THR A 65 -7.87 21.21 -9.45
CA THR A 65 -7.02 20.28 -10.20
C THR A 65 -7.81 19.74 -11.38
N LYS A 66 -7.12 19.41 -12.48
CA LYS A 66 -7.75 18.77 -13.65
C LYS A 66 -8.16 17.30 -13.42
N TYR A 67 -7.96 16.78 -12.22
CA TYR A 67 -8.19 15.38 -11.90
C TYR A 67 -9.49 15.19 -11.13
N THR A 68 -10.30 14.22 -11.56
CA THR A 68 -11.49 13.80 -10.81
C THR A 68 -11.14 12.64 -9.89
N PHE A 69 -11.24 12.87 -8.57
CA PHE A 69 -11.02 11.83 -7.57
C PHE A 69 -12.17 10.82 -7.54
N GLN A 70 -11.83 9.54 -7.63
CA GLN A 70 -12.81 8.44 -7.72
C GLN A 70 -13.15 7.81 -6.36
N ASN A 71 -12.45 8.19 -5.29
CA ASN A 71 -12.67 7.66 -3.94
C ASN A 71 -12.29 8.70 -2.86
N LYS A 72 -12.65 8.42 -1.62
CA LYS A 72 -12.21 9.19 -0.44
C LYS A 72 -10.84 8.73 0.03
N ARG A 73 -10.06 9.64 0.62
CA ARG A 73 -8.73 9.35 1.19
C ARG A 73 -8.82 8.31 2.32
N PRO A 74 -8.20 7.12 2.19
CA PRO A 74 -8.14 6.14 3.26
C PRO A 74 -7.17 6.59 4.38
N ALA A 75 -7.41 6.14 5.61
CA ALA A 75 -6.43 6.28 6.69
C ALA A 75 -5.17 5.46 6.40
N VAL A 76 -4.01 5.98 6.83
CA VAL A 76 -2.75 5.26 6.81
C VAL A 76 -2.79 4.15 7.87
N GLY A 77 -2.44 2.93 7.48
CA GLY A 77 -2.32 1.81 8.40
C GLY A 77 -0.87 1.41 8.66
N THR A 78 -0.71 0.42 9.53
CA THR A 78 0.57 -0.28 9.75
C THR A 78 0.35 -1.76 9.44
N LEU A 79 1.27 -2.35 8.67
CA LEU A 79 1.29 -3.79 8.40
C LEU A 79 2.37 -4.43 9.28
N ALA A 80 1.94 -5.29 10.20
CA ALA A 80 2.87 -6.03 11.05
C ALA A 80 3.69 -7.04 10.23
N PRO A 81 4.89 -7.45 10.70
CA PRO A 81 5.73 -8.42 9.98
C PRO A 81 4.99 -9.73 9.71
N GLY A 82 5.13 -10.29 8.51
CA GLY A 82 4.49 -11.55 8.14
C GLY A 82 2.98 -11.47 7.90
N GLN A 83 2.34 -10.35 8.22
CA GLN A 83 0.91 -10.17 7.95
C GLN A 83 0.64 -10.01 6.45
N GLN A 84 -0.57 -10.40 6.08
CA GLN A 84 -1.07 -10.31 4.73
C GLN A 84 -2.19 -9.26 4.66
N VAL A 85 -2.17 -8.43 3.62
CA VAL A 85 -3.24 -7.47 3.37
C VAL A 85 -3.85 -7.70 2.00
N LYS A 86 -5.19 -7.64 1.93
CA LYS A 86 -5.93 -7.79 0.68
C LYS A 86 -5.74 -6.56 -0.20
N LEU A 87 -5.36 -6.76 -1.46
CA LEU A 87 -5.20 -5.70 -2.46
C LEU A 87 -6.40 -5.61 -3.41
N GLY A 88 -7.05 -6.74 -3.69
CA GLY A 88 -8.16 -6.83 -4.63
C GLY A 88 -8.77 -8.23 -4.62
N HIS A 89 -9.47 -8.59 -5.69
CA HIS A 89 -9.94 -9.97 -5.89
C HIS A 89 -8.74 -10.90 -6.00
N HIS A 90 -8.68 -11.91 -5.13
CA HIS A 90 -7.64 -12.95 -5.10
C HIS A 90 -6.20 -12.47 -4.90
N LEU A 91 -5.96 -11.16 -4.81
CA LEU A 91 -4.65 -10.56 -4.68
C LEU A 91 -4.42 -10.01 -3.29
N SER A 92 -3.21 -10.21 -2.82
CA SER A 92 -2.79 -9.84 -1.48
C SER A 92 -1.31 -9.48 -1.45
N PHE A 93 -0.93 -8.63 -0.51
CA PHE A 93 0.46 -8.26 -0.25
C PHE A 93 0.91 -8.88 1.06
N THR A 94 2.15 -9.34 1.12
CA THR A 94 2.76 -9.84 2.36
C THR A 94 4.26 -9.54 2.39
N THR A 95 4.84 -9.65 3.58
CA THR A 95 6.27 -9.48 3.83
C THR A 95 6.88 -10.73 4.45
N ARG A 96 8.15 -11.00 4.15
CA ARG A 96 8.96 -12.07 4.74
C ARG A 96 10.37 -11.54 4.95
N GLY A 97 10.71 -11.20 6.19
CA GLY A 97 11.91 -10.43 6.50
C GLY A 97 11.91 -9.10 5.74
N THR A 98 13.00 -8.79 5.04
CA THR A 98 13.12 -7.59 4.18
C THR A 98 12.55 -7.81 2.77
N ARG A 99 11.91 -8.94 2.51
CA ARG A 99 11.28 -9.23 1.22
C ARG A 99 9.78 -9.00 1.28
N TRP A 100 9.20 -8.79 0.12
CA TRP A 100 7.76 -8.65 -0.06
C TRP A 100 7.32 -9.33 -1.35
N ALA A 101 6.04 -9.67 -1.42
CA ALA A 101 5.43 -10.25 -2.62
C ALA A 101 3.96 -9.83 -2.73
N VAL A 102 3.47 -9.76 -3.96
CA VAL A 102 2.05 -9.88 -4.26
C VAL A 102 1.75 -11.36 -4.48
N ILE A 103 0.73 -11.87 -3.82
CA ILE A 103 0.30 -13.26 -3.88
C ILE A 103 -1.10 -13.32 -4.51
N SER A 104 -1.23 -14.15 -5.53
CA SER A 104 -2.51 -14.53 -6.14
C SER A 104 -3.02 -15.84 -5.54
N ARG A 105 -4.29 -15.85 -5.14
CA ARG A 105 -5.04 -17.01 -4.62
C ARG A 105 -6.39 -17.10 -5.33
N VAL A 106 -6.34 -17.45 -6.61
CA VAL A 106 -7.54 -17.75 -7.40
C VAL A 106 -8.09 -19.12 -6.95
N PRO A 107 -9.37 -19.25 -6.61
CA PRO A 107 -9.96 -20.53 -6.19
C PRO A 107 -9.74 -21.59 -7.27
N GLY A 108 -9.25 -22.77 -6.86
CA GLY A 108 -8.95 -23.86 -7.77
C GLY A 108 -7.56 -23.80 -8.43
N GLU A 109 -6.81 -22.71 -8.28
CA GLU A 109 -5.44 -22.58 -8.80
C GLU A 109 -4.40 -22.68 -7.67
N PRO A 110 -3.20 -23.23 -7.94
CA PRO A 110 -2.09 -23.11 -7.02
C PRO A 110 -1.77 -21.64 -6.72
N GLN A 111 -1.40 -21.34 -5.48
CA GLN A 111 -0.91 -20.02 -5.12
C GLN A 111 0.32 -19.68 -5.99
N TYR A 112 0.30 -18.52 -6.63
CA TYR A 112 1.44 -18.03 -7.40
C TYR A 112 1.75 -16.57 -7.08
N GLU A 113 3.00 -16.19 -7.37
CA GLU A 113 3.56 -14.87 -7.09
C GLU A 113 3.84 -14.18 -8.42
N PRO A 114 2.94 -13.31 -8.91
CA PRO A 114 3.05 -12.71 -10.26
C PRO A 114 4.40 -12.06 -10.53
N PHE A 115 5.07 -11.57 -9.48
CA PHE A 115 6.37 -10.92 -9.57
C PHE A 115 7.46 -11.63 -8.77
N GLY A 116 7.17 -12.74 -8.11
CA GLY A 116 8.05 -13.37 -7.11
C GLY A 116 8.34 -12.49 -5.89
N TRP A 117 9.09 -13.05 -4.93
CA TRP A 117 9.61 -12.30 -3.78
C TRP A 117 10.68 -11.28 -4.15
N ARG A 118 10.46 -10.02 -3.80
CA ARG A 118 11.39 -8.91 -4.05
C ARG A 118 12.01 -8.42 -2.75
N ARG A 119 13.32 -8.17 -2.76
CA ARG A 119 14.02 -7.51 -1.65
C ARG A 119 13.69 -6.02 -1.68
N THR A 120 13.34 -5.43 -0.53
CA THR A 120 13.28 -3.97 -0.33
C THR A 120 14.68 -3.37 -0.19
N VAL A 121 15.45 -3.88 0.77
CA VAL A 121 16.80 -3.41 1.08
C VAL A 121 17.80 -3.87 0.03
N GLY A 122 18.64 -2.95 -0.46
CA GLY A 122 19.69 -3.23 -1.44
C GLY A 122 19.19 -3.43 -2.87
N ASN A 123 17.95 -3.04 -3.18
CA ASN A 123 17.39 -3.13 -4.52
C ASN A 123 17.43 -1.77 -5.22
N THR A 124 18.29 -1.64 -6.22
CA THR A 124 18.47 -0.41 -7.02
C THR A 124 17.27 -0.09 -7.93
N ASN A 125 16.37 -1.06 -8.16
CA ASN A 125 15.19 -0.94 -9.01
C ASN A 125 13.88 -0.73 -8.20
N LEU A 126 13.96 -0.55 -6.89
CA LEU A 126 12.82 -0.16 -6.04
C LEU A 126 13.07 1.23 -5.49
N GLY A 127 12.10 2.11 -5.73
CA GLY A 127 12.25 3.53 -5.48
C GLY A 127 12.94 3.92 -4.19
N ASP A 128 14.03 4.66 -4.35
CA ASP A 128 14.33 5.73 -3.42
C ASP A 128 13.19 6.76 -3.44
N GLY A 129 13.21 7.73 -2.53
CA GLY A 129 12.17 8.75 -2.43
C GLY A 129 11.91 9.55 -3.72
N ARG A 130 12.72 9.36 -4.79
CA ARG A 130 12.60 10.01 -6.09
C ARG A 130 12.07 9.08 -7.21
N ALA A 131 11.95 7.76 -7.01
CA ALA A 131 11.61 6.81 -8.08
C ALA A 131 10.68 5.66 -7.67
N LEU A 132 9.45 5.95 -7.23
CA LEU A 132 8.47 4.95 -6.73
C LEU A 132 8.38 3.69 -7.63
N GLY A 133 8.59 2.50 -7.05
CA GLY A 133 8.37 1.25 -7.80
C GLY A 133 6.87 1.03 -8.05
N LEU A 134 6.46 0.74 -9.28
CA LEU A 134 5.06 0.46 -9.64
C LEU A 134 4.92 -0.97 -10.17
N GLN A 135 3.95 -1.70 -9.63
CA GLN A 135 3.55 -3.02 -10.10
C GLN A 135 2.04 -3.05 -10.32
N SER A 136 1.62 -3.80 -11.34
CA SER A 136 0.22 -3.84 -11.76
C SER A 136 -0.19 -5.28 -12.09
N VAL A 137 -1.28 -5.77 -11.50
CA VAL A 137 -1.91 -7.07 -11.83
C VAL A 137 -3.39 -6.83 -12.06
N GLY A 138 -3.82 -6.90 -13.33
CA GLY A 138 -5.16 -6.49 -13.72
C GLY A 138 -5.43 -5.05 -13.24
N PRO A 139 -6.56 -4.76 -12.56
CA PRO A 139 -6.91 -3.41 -12.09
C PRO A 139 -6.18 -3.00 -10.79
N VAL A 140 -5.38 -3.89 -10.20
CA VAL A 140 -4.68 -3.63 -8.92
C VAL A 140 -3.31 -3.04 -9.22
N HIS A 141 -3.07 -1.85 -8.71
CA HIS A 141 -1.78 -1.18 -8.76
C HIS A 141 -1.19 -1.09 -7.36
N SER A 142 0.09 -1.42 -7.22
CA SER A 142 0.80 -1.43 -5.94
C SER A 142 2.19 -0.83 -6.10
N SER A 143 2.64 -0.13 -5.06
CA SER A 143 3.97 0.46 -4.98
C SER A 143 4.59 0.21 -3.61
N VAL A 144 5.89 -0.06 -3.59
CA VAL A 144 6.68 -0.24 -2.36
C VAL A 144 7.92 0.63 -2.48
N PHE A 145 8.12 1.53 -1.52
CA PHE A 145 9.20 2.52 -1.57
C PHE A 145 9.55 3.03 -0.18
N ARG A 146 10.73 3.65 -0.05
CA ARG A 146 11.24 4.16 1.23
C ARG A 146 10.86 5.63 1.43
N ASN A 147 9.86 5.89 2.26
CA ASN A 147 9.53 7.24 2.72
C ASN A 147 8.56 7.21 3.92
N GLU A 148 9.09 7.35 5.14
CA GLU A 148 8.27 7.34 6.36
C GLU A 148 7.36 8.57 6.53
N ARG A 149 7.61 9.64 5.77
CA ARG A 149 6.80 10.87 5.89
C ARG A 149 5.54 10.82 5.04
N VAL A 150 5.38 9.78 4.23
CA VAL A 150 4.18 9.64 3.39
C VAL A 150 2.94 9.43 4.22
N SER A 151 1.94 10.25 3.91
CA SER A 151 0.61 10.19 4.49
C SER A 151 -0.49 10.09 3.44
N THR A 152 -0.17 10.37 2.17
CA THR A 152 -1.09 10.23 1.04
C THR A 152 -0.33 9.69 -0.16
N VAL A 153 -0.93 8.75 -0.88
CA VAL A 153 -0.46 8.37 -2.22
C VAL A 153 -1.64 8.47 -3.17
N VAL A 154 -1.42 9.08 -4.33
CA VAL A 154 -2.42 9.25 -5.38
C VAL A 154 -1.92 8.57 -6.65
N TYR A 155 -2.76 7.72 -7.23
CA TYR A 155 -2.57 7.14 -8.54
C TYR A 155 -3.41 7.91 -9.55
N THR A 156 -2.87 8.17 -10.74
CA THR A 156 -3.60 8.86 -11.81
C THR A 156 -3.53 8.09 -13.11
N LEU A 157 -4.63 8.11 -13.88
CA LEU A 157 -4.71 7.55 -15.23
C LEU A 157 -5.71 8.40 -16.04
N GLY A 158 -5.22 9.05 -17.09
CA GLY A 158 -5.99 10.07 -17.81
C GLY A 158 -6.35 11.25 -16.89
N GLY A 159 -7.61 11.71 -16.94
CA GLY A 159 -8.15 12.76 -16.07
C GLY A 159 -8.68 12.26 -14.71
N LYS A 160 -8.41 11.00 -14.33
CA LYS A 160 -8.90 10.41 -13.09
C LYS A 160 -7.78 10.23 -12.08
N ALA A 161 -8.12 10.37 -10.80
CA ALA A 161 -7.23 10.16 -9.67
C ALA A 161 -7.87 9.25 -8.61
N TRP A 162 -7.05 8.48 -7.91
CA TRP A 162 -7.48 7.61 -6.82
C TRP A 162 -6.52 7.74 -5.64
N TYR A 163 -7.06 7.93 -4.45
CA TYR A 163 -6.30 7.78 -3.22
C TYR A 163 -5.99 6.30 -2.98
N ALA A 164 -4.72 5.98 -2.80
CA ALA A 164 -4.29 4.64 -2.43
C ALA A 164 -4.50 4.39 -0.94
N LYS A 165 -4.67 3.12 -0.59
CA LYS A 165 -4.43 2.68 0.78
C LYS A 165 -2.91 2.66 1.02
N VAL A 166 -2.46 3.20 2.14
CA VAL A 166 -1.05 3.25 2.54
C VAL A 166 -0.84 2.44 3.80
N TYR A 167 0.20 1.60 3.81
CA TYR A 167 0.65 0.82 4.95
C TYR A 167 2.12 1.10 5.25
N ARG A 168 2.41 1.44 6.51
CA ARG A 168 3.78 1.43 7.05
C ARG A 168 4.20 -0.01 7.31
N LEU A 169 5.35 -0.44 6.81
CA LEU A 169 5.81 -1.81 6.95
C LEU A 169 6.60 -1.96 8.24
N ALA A 170 5.97 -2.46 9.32
CA ALA A 170 6.62 -2.54 10.63
C ALA A 170 7.87 -3.44 10.64
N GLY A 171 7.89 -4.50 9.82
CA GLY A 171 9.05 -5.38 9.66
C GLY A 171 10.18 -4.81 8.79
N ILE A 172 9.96 -3.66 8.14
CA ILE A 172 10.92 -3.00 7.26
C ILE A 172 10.84 -1.48 7.52
N PRO A 173 11.41 -0.98 8.63
CA PRO A 173 11.27 0.42 9.05
C PRO A 173 11.65 1.42 7.95
N GLY A 174 10.88 2.50 7.84
CA GLY A 174 11.07 3.53 6.81
C GLY A 174 10.46 3.19 5.45
N TRP A 175 9.93 1.97 5.26
CA TRP A 175 9.27 1.57 4.02
C TRP A 175 7.75 1.64 4.14
N VAL A 176 7.13 2.00 3.02
CA VAL A 176 5.69 2.03 2.86
C VAL A 176 5.29 1.17 1.67
N GLN A 177 4.13 0.54 1.80
CA GLN A 177 3.40 -0.05 0.69
C GLN A 177 2.16 0.79 0.43
N SER A 178 1.87 1.06 -0.82
CA SER A 178 0.62 1.69 -1.25
C SER A 178 -0.05 0.88 -2.33
N SER A 179 -1.38 0.81 -2.33
CA SER A 179 -2.12 0.14 -3.38
C SER A 179 -3.49 0.71 -3.61
N VAL A 180 -3.99 0.49 -4.82
CA VAL A 180 -5.33 0.90 -5.23
C VAL A 180 -5.90 -0.07 -6.26
N VAL A 181 -7.21 -0.22 -6.26
CA VAL A 181 -7.96 -0.87 -7.33
C VAL A 181 -8.52 0.24 -8.23
N MET A 182 -8.02 0.33 -9.47
CA MET A 182 -8.46 1.34 -10.44
C MET A 182 -9.59 0.77 -11.31
N SER A 183 -10.74 0.48 -10.68
CA SER A 183 -11.92 -0.01 -11.38
C SER A 183 -12.47 1.05 -12.36
N GLY A 184 -12.95 0.61 -13.52
CA GLY A 184 -13.58 1.48 -14.52
C GLY A 184 -12.62 2.43 -15.27
N ALA A 185 -11.32 2.25 -15.14
CA ALA A 185 -10.35 2.90 -16.00
C ALA A 185 -9.99 1.99 -17.18
N LYS A 186 -10.12 2.49 -18.41
CA LYS A 186 -9.60 1.77 -19.58
C LYS A 186 -8.08 1.74 -19.46
N GLN A 187 -7.51 0.55 -19.27
CA GLN A 187 -6.06 0.42 -19.25
C GLN A 187 -5.50 0.86 -20.61
N PRO A 188 -4.37 1.59 -20.62
CA PRO A 188 -3.68 1.90 -21.87
C PRO A 188 -3.34 0.58 -22.58
N ARG A 189 -3.41 0.59 -23.90
CA ARG A 189 -2.97 -0.55 -24.69
C ARG A 189 -1.46 -0.80 -24.46
N PRO A 190 -0.97 -2.05 -24.56
CA PRO A 190 0.42 -2.40 -24.28
C PRO A 190 1.46 -1.62 -25.11
N ASP A 191 1.06 -1.06 -26.25
CA ASP A 191 1.86 -0.28 -27.20
C ASP A 191 1.89 1.23 -26.90
N ALA A 192 1.13 1.71 -25.91
CA ALA A 192 1.17 3.10 -25.49
C ALA A 192 2.54 3.43 -24.87
N LYS A 193 3.27 4.37 -25.48
CA LYS A 193 4.57 4.85 -24.99
C LYS A 193 4.42 5.56 -23.64
N GLY A 194 4.60 4.81 -22.55
CA GLY A 194 4.72 5.33 -21.18
C GLY A 194 3.81 4.63 -20.19
N PRO A 195 4.14 4.65 -18.88
CA PRO A 195 3.24 4.12 -17.87
C PRO A 195 1.99 5.01 -17.87
N GLY A 196 0.88 4.52 -18.39
CA GLY A 196 -0.37 5.29 -18.36
C GLY A 196 -0.86 5.56 -16.93
N VAL A 197 -0.28 4.87 -15.95
CA VAL A 197 -0.47 5.15 -14.53
C VAL A 197 0.71 5.96 -13.99
N SER A 198 0.42 7.08 -13.35
CA SER A 198 1.42 7.84 -12.57
C SER A 198 1.07 7.77 -11.09
N VAL A 199 2.09 7.91 -10.24
CA VAL A 199 1.98 7.79 -8.78
C VAL A 199 2.59 9.03 -8.15
N PHE A 200 1.90 9.62 -7.17
CA PHE A 200 2.33 10.80 -6.43
C PHE A 200 2.25 10.51 -4.94
N ALA A 201 3.32 10.81 -4.20
CA ALA A 201 3.39 10.59 -2.76
C ALA A 201 3.51 11.92 -2.02
N TYR A 202 2.75 12.12 -0.95
CA TYR A 202 2.67 13.39 -0.22
C TYR A 202 2.85 13.18 1.27
N ASP A 203 3.36 14.21 1.95
CA ASP A 203 3.37 14.27 3.41
C ASP A 203 1.98 14.61 3.98
N ALA A 204 1.89 14.72 5.31
CA ALA A 204 0.66 15.04 6.02
C ALA A 204 0.11 16.43 5.65
N GLY A 205 0.98 17.37 5.27
CA GLY A 205 0.60 18.73 4.86
C GLY A 205 0.22 18.85 3.39
N GLY A 206 0.22 17.75 2.62
CA GLY A 206 -0.09 17.76 1.19
C GLY A 206 1.07 18.20 0.31
N ARG A 207 2.30 18.30 0.84
CA ARG A 207 3.47 18.60 0.03
C ARG A 207 3.93 17.35 -0.70
N LEU A 208 4.19 17.50 -2.00
CA LEU A 208 4.70 16.42 -2.85
C LEU A 208 6.10 16.01 -2.40
N LEU A 209 6.26 14.73 -2.11
CA LEU A 209 7.52 14.12 -1.70
C LEU A 209 8.23 13.41 -2.86
N GLY A 210 7.46 12.86 -3.79
CA GLY A 210 8.00 12.14 -4.94
C GLY A 210 6.90 11.74 -5.93
N ARG A 211 7.29 11.44 -7.16
CA ARG A 211 6.38 10.99 -8.21
C ARG A 211 7.03 9.95 -9.12
N PHE A 212 6.20 9.15 -9.78
CA PHE A 212 6.57 8.23 -10.84
C PHE A 212 5.61 8.38 -12.01
N GLY A 213 6.11 8.20 -13.24
CA GLY A 213 5.33 8.31 -14.47
C GLY A 213 5.32 9.72 -15.07
N ASN A 214 4.51 9.88 -16.12
CA ASN A 214 4.59 11.04 -17.03
C ASN A 214 3.40 12.00 -16.88
N ALA A 215 2.57 11.85 -15.83
CA ALA A 215 1.45 12.74 -15.60
C ALA A 215 1.91 14.20 -15.45
N VAL A 216 1.28 15.08 -16.23
CA VAL A 216 1.50 16.52 -16.18
C VAL A 216 0.61 17.10 -15.08
N GLY A 217 1.18 17.72 -14.04
CA GLY A 217 0.43 18.38 -12.97
C GLY A 217 0.31 17.56 -11.67
N ASP A 218 0.21 18.26 -10.55
CA ASP A 218 0.07 17.68 -9.21
C ASP A 218 -1.42 17.49 -8.88
N PRO A 219 -1.92 16.25 -8.70
CA PRO A 219 -3.35 16.00 -8.46
C PRO A 219 -3.88 16.54 -7.12
N LEU A 220 -3.05 17.03 -6.19
CA LEU A 220 -3.51 17.70 -4.98
C LEU A 220 -3.32 19.22 -5.00
N ASN A 221 -2.39 19.73 -5.82
CA ASN A 221 -1.96 21.13 -5.72
C ASN A 221 -2.16 21.97 -6.99
N GLY A 222 -2.56 21.38 -8.12
CA GLY A 222 -2.86 22.11 -9.36
C GLY A 222 -1.60 22.55 -10.10
#